data_AF-U1QXB4-F1
#
_entry.id   AF-U1QXB4-F1
#
_cell.length_a   1.000
_cell.length_b   1.000
_cell.length_c   1.000
_cell.angle_alpha   90.00
_cell.angle_beta   90.00
_cell.angle_gamma   90.00
#
_symmetry.space_group_name_H-M   'P 1'
#
loop_
_entity.id
_entity.type
_entity.pdbx_description
1 polymer ?
#
loop_
_entity_poly.entity_id
_entity_poly.type
_entity_poly.pdbx_seq_one_letter_code
_entity_poly.pdbx_strand_id
1 'polypeptide(L)'
;MKEPAFFENAGLISKMLGHVFLSKQKKARQDPQAAISQVAKRYGKHAKLLVDTLVSMDKQSIRNIVYDCGHIRFPRLLEDRQKEVIFSYGDKDPNLGHAKRSIKKHYPKTEKSGKAMGTARR
;
A
#
# COMPACT_ATOMS: atom_id res chain seq x y z
N MET A 1 -12.95 -4.05 22.54
CA MET A 1 -11.53 -4.44 22.36
C MET A 1 -11.10 -4.00 20.95
N LYS A 2 -10.14 -3.07 20.79
CA LYS A 2 -9.75 -2.55 19.45
C LYS A 2 -8.93 -3.60 18.70
N GLU A 3 -9.16 -3.75 17.40
CA GLU A 3 -8.32 -4.58 16.53
C GLU A 3 -6.98 -3.88 16.25
N PRO A 4 -5.87 -4.62 16.19
CA PRO A 4 -4.57 -4.01 15.94
C PRO A 4 -4.46 -3.51 14.49
N ALA A 5 -3.89 -2.32 14.33
CA ALA A 5 -3.64 -1.73 13.02
C ALA A 5 -2.40 -2.34 12.36
N PHE A 6 -2.46 -2.49 11.04
CA PHE A 6 -1.34 -3.00 10.24
C PHE A 6 -0.11 -2.09 10.34
N PHE A 7 -0.34 -0.77 10.27
CA PHE A 7 0.66 0.26 10.49
C PHE A 7 0.55 0.82 11.92
N GLU A 8 1.64 0.72 12.68
CA GLU A 8 1.75 1.47 13.93
C GLU A 8 1.74 2.97 13.61
N ASN A 9 1.03 3.77 14.41
CA ASN A 9 0.85 5.21 14.17
C ASN A 9 0.17 5.55 12.83
N ALA A 10 -0.71 4.68 12.31
CA ALA A 10 -1.48 4.86 11.07
C ALA A 10 -2.05 6.28 10.89
N GLY A 11 -2.56 6.91 11.96
CA GLY A 11 -3.09 8.27 11.90
C GLY A 11 -2.04 9.33 11.53
N LEU A 12 -0.84 9.26 12.10
CA LEU A 12 0.26 10.18 11.80
C LEU A 12 0.81 9.92 10.39
N ILE A 13 1.03 8.64 10.05
CA ILE A 13 1.51 8.23 8.71
C ILE A 13 0.53 8.68 7.62
N SER A 14 -0.77 8.50 7.83
CA SER A 14 -1.80 8.88 6.86
C SER A 14 -1.86 10.39 6.66
N LYS A 15 -1.74 11.19 7.73
CA LYS A 15 -1.65 12.65 7.62
C LYS A 15 -0.43 13.06 6.79
N MET A 16 0.74 12.53 7.10
CA MET A 16 1.98 12.82 6.38
C MET A 16 1.88 12.43 4.91
N LEU A 17 1.43 11.20 4.61
CA LEU A 17 1.27 10.71 3.24
C LEU A 17 0.23 11.53 2.48
N GLY A 18 -0.86 11.97 3.13
CA GLY A 18 -1.85 12.88 2.53
C GLY A 18 -1.19 14.15 2.00
N HIS A 19 -0.30 14.79 2.77
CA HIS A 19 0.47 15.94 2.31
C HIS A 19 1.41 15.61 1.16
N VAL A 20 2.09 14.45 1.19
CA VAL A 20 2.98 14.00 0.12
C VAL A 20 2.22 13.80 -1.20
N PHE A 21 1.06 13.13 -1.17
CA PHE A 21 0.25 12.90 -2.37
C PHE A 21 -0.34 14.19 -2.93
N LEU A 22 -0.76 15.13 -2.07
CA LEU A 22 -1.19 16.47 -2.50
C LEU A 22 -0.05 17.26 -3.17
N SER A 23 1.16 17.16 -2.63
CA SER A 23 2.35 17.78 -3.24
C SER A 23 2.68 17.13 -4.60
N LYS A 24 2.61 15.79 -4.69
CA LYS A 24 2.78 15.06 -5.95
C LYS A 24 1.72 15.42 -6.98
N GLN A 25 0.46 15.56 -6.57
CA GLN A 25 -0.62 16.02 -7.45
C GLN A 25 -0.33 17.42 -7.99
N LYS A 26 0.07 18.36 -7.13
CA LYS A 26 0.45 19.73 -7.56
C LYS A 26 1.58 19.69 -8.59
N LYS A 27 2.63 18.90 -8.35
CA LYS A 27 3.75 18.74 -9.29
C LYS A 27 3.32 18.09 -10.60
N ALA A 28 2.46 17.07 -10.55
CA ALA A 28 1.94 16.42 -11.74
C ALA A 28 1.05 17.34 -12.59
N ARG A 29 0.37 18.32 -11.98
CA ARG A 29 -0.36 19.37 -12.72
C ARG A 29 0.57 20.36 -13.42
N GLN A 30 1.75 20.62 -12.86
CA GLN A 30 2.73 21.54 -13.41
C GLN A 30 3.56 20.89 -14.53
N ASP A 31 3.97 19.64 -14.33
CA ASP A 31 4.71 18.85 -15.33
C ASP A 31 4.18 17.41 -15.37
N PRO A 32 3.13 17.16 -16.17
CA PRO A 32 2.54 15.83 -16.31
C PRO A 32 3.52 14.82 -16.90
N GLN A 33 4.40 15.22 -17.83
CA GLN A 33 5.29 14.29 -18.53
C GLN A 33 6.40 13.77 -17.60
N ALA A 34 6.98 14.64 -16.77
CA ALA A 34 7.93 14.20 -15.76
C ALA A 34 7.28 13.25 -14.74
N ALA A 35 6.05 13.55 -14.32
CA ALA A 35 5.30 12.67 -13.42
C ALA A 35 5.01 11.30 -14.06
N ILE A 36 4.56 11.25 -15.32
CA ILE A 36 4.31 10.01 -16.06
C ILE A 36 5.60 9.21 -16.20
N SER A 37 6.72 9.85 -16.58
CA SER A 37 8.02 9.19 -16.69
C SER A 37 8.46 8.57 -15.35
N GLN A 38 8.29 9.28 -14.23
CA GLN A 38 8.60 8.75 -12.91
C GLN A 38 7.71 7.56 -12.53
N VAL A 39 6.40 7.64 -12.79
CA VAL A 39 5.44 6.57 -12.48
C VAL A 39 5.65 5.36 -13.40
N ALA A 40 6.05 5.56 -14.65
CA ALA A 40 6.31 4.53 -15.65
C ALA A 40 7.45 3.58 -15.24
N LYS A 41 8.44 4.07 -14.49
CA LYS A 41 9.51 3.23 -13.90
C LYS A 41 8.95 2.06 -13.07
N ARG A 42 7.75 2.21 -12.52
CA ARG A 42 7.10 1.18 -11.70
C ARG A 42 5.87 0.55 -12.36
N TYR A 43 5.04 1.36 -13.01
CA TYR A 43 3.73 0.93 -13.51
C TYR A 43 3.64 0.82 -15.04
N GLY A 44 4.74 1.10 -15.74
CA GLY A 44 4.84 0.96 -17.20
C GLY A 44 3.71 1.67 -17.93
N LYS A 45 3.00 0.93 -18.80
CA LYS A 45 1.88 1.43 -19.62
C LYS A 45 0.73 2.07 -18.83
N HIS A 46 0.58 1.74 -17.54
CA HIS A 46 -0.48 2.31 -16.70
C HIS A 46 -0.14 3.69 -16.14
N ALA A 47 1.09 4.19 -16.34
CA ALA A 47 1.55 5.43 -15.74
C ALA A 47 0.72 6.65 -16.13
N LYS A 48 0.37 6.77 -17.43
CA LYS A 48 -0.48 7.87 -17.91
C LYS A 48 -1.83 7.87 -17.20
N LEU A 49 -2.52 6.72 -17.19
CA LEU A 49 -3.81 6.57 -16.50
C LEU A 49 -3.71 6.93 -15.01
N LEU A 50 -2.67 6.48 -14.31
CA LEU A 50 -2.48 6.76 -12.89
C LEU A 50 -2.24 8.25 -12.62
N VAL A 51 -1.44 8.91 -13.45
CA VAL A 51 -1.18 10.36 -13.31
C VAL A 51 -2.43 11.16 -13.64
N ASP A 52 -3.12 10.83 -14.74
CA ASP A 52 -4.36 11.49 -15.14
C ASP A 52 -5.42 11.39 -14.02
N THR A 53 -5.61 10.19 -13.46
CA THR A 53 -6.52 9.96 -12.33
C THR A 53 -6.10 10.78 -11.10
N LEU A 54 -4.80 10.76 -10.73
CA LEU A 54 -4.34 11.54 -9.58
C LEU A 54 -4.59 13.05 -9.76
N VAL A 55 -4.39 13.56 -10.96
CA VAL A 55 -4.58 14.98 -11.28
C VAL A 55 -6.07 15.37 -11.22
N SER A 56 -6.97 14.49 -11.65
CA SER A 56 -8.42 14.74 -11.66
C SER A 56 -9.09 14.63 -10.29
N MET A 57 -8.50 13.89 -9.34
CA MET A 57 -9.05 13.74 -7.99
C MET A 57 -9.07 15.07 -7.22
N ASP A 58 -10.11 15.27 -6.39
CA ASP A 58 -10.10 16.35 -5.40
C ASP A 58 -9.23 15.98 -4.19
N LYS A 59 -8.91 17.01 -3.37
CA LYS A 59 -8.03 16.85 -2.21
C LYS A 59 -8.60 15.94 -1.13
N GLN A 60 -9.92 15.91 -0.97
CA GLN A 60 -10.58 15.08 0.04
C GLN A 60 -10.55 13.61 -0.38
N SER A 61 -10.82 13.32 -1.65
CA SER A 61 -10.67 11.96 -2.21
C SER A 61 -9.26 11.39 -1.99
N ILE A 62 -8.22 12.19 -2.24
CA ILE A 62 -6.83 11.78 -1.97
C ILE A 62 -6.62 11.45 -0.49
N ARG A 63 -7.12 12.29 0.43
CA ARG A 63 -6.96 12.04 1.87
C ARG A 63 -7.74 10.81 2.33
N ASN A 64 -8.93 10.58 1.79
CA ASN A 64 -9.75 9.41 2.11
C ASN A 64 -9.06 8.13 1.65
N ILE A 65 -8.57 8.08 0.41
CA ILE A 65 -7.82 6.93 -0.11
C ILE A 65 -6.58 6.65 0.77
N VAL A 66 -5.80 7.69 1.11
CA VAL A 66 -4.64 7.53 1.99
C VAL A 66 -5.04 7.03 3.37
N TYR A 67 -6.14 7.54 3.93
CA TYR A 67 -6.66 7.10 5.22
C TYR A 67 -7.06 5.62 5.18
N ASP A 68 -7.85 5.21 4.19
CA ASP A 68 -8.34 3.83 4.05
C ASP A 68 -7.18 2.84 3.83
N CYS A 69 -6.20 3.21 2.98
CA CYS A 69 -5.00 2.38 2.78
C CYS A 69 -4.07 2.37 4.00
N GLY A 70 -4.07 3.41 4.82
CA GLY A 70 -3.24 3.51 6.03
C GLY A 70 -3.85 2.86 7.27
N HIS A 71 -5.18 2.71 7.32
CA HIS A 71 -5.92 2.20 8.49
C HIS A 71 -6.41 0.77 8.32
N ILE A 72 -5.65 -0.05 7.60
CA ILE A 72 -5.89 -1.48 7.48
C ILE A 72 -5.81 -2.11 8.88
N ARG A 73 -6.83 -2.87 9.24
CA ARG A 73 -6.89 -3.63 10.49
C ARG A 73 -6.57 -5.08 10.24
N PHE A 74 -5.90 -5.71 11.18
CA PHE A 74 -5.74 -7.15 11.16
C PHE A 74 -7.02 -7.83 11.64
N PRO A 75 -7.62 -8.74 10.84
CA PRO A 75 -8.70 -9.58 11.34
C PRO A 75 -8.20 -10.41 12.52
N ARG A 76 -9.06 -10.65 13.51
CA ARG A 76 -8.72 -11.59 14.59
C ARG A 76 -8.76 -13.01 14.03
N LEU A 77 -7.61 -13.69 14.07
CA LEU A 77 -7.47 -15.08 13.66
C LEU A 77 -7.19 -15.95 14.88
N LEU A 78 -8.00 -17.01 15.05
CA LEU A 78 -7.75 -18.09 15.99
C LEU A 78 -6.43 -18.81 15.62
N GLU A 79 -5.77 -19.42 16.60
CA GLU A 79 -4.42 -19.97 16.42
C GLU A 79 -4.36 -21.09 15.37
N ASP A 80 -5.38 -21.94 15.32
CA ASP A 80 -5.58 -22.98 14.32
C ASP A 80 -5.72 -22.38 12.92
N ARG A 81 -6.53 -21.34 12.78
CA ARG A 81 -6.76 -20.63 11.52
C ARG A 81 -5.53 -19.88 11.03
N GLN A 82 -4.64 -19.44 11.91
CA GLN A 82 -3.39 -18.77 11.50
C GLN A 82 -2.51 -19.67 10.63
N LYS A 83 -2.50 -20.98 10.85
CA LYS A 83 -1.70 -21.94 10.08
C LYS A 83 -2.21 -22.11 8.64
N GLU A 84 -3.49 -21.86 8.42
CA GLU A 84 -4.16 -22.02 7.12
C GLU A 84 -4.04 -20.76 6.24
N VAL A 85 -3.65 -19.62 6.81
CA VAL A 85 -3.63 -18.34 6.09
C VAL A 85 -2.34 -18.14 5.31
N ILE A 86 -2.50 -17.81 4.03
CA ILE A 86 -1.40 -17.45 3.14
C ILE A 86 -1.39 -15.93 2.95
N PHE A 87 -0.25 -15.31 3.22
CA PHE A 87 0.00 -13.90 2.91
C PHE A 87 0.83 -13.78 1.63
N SER A 88 0.25 -13.15 0.61
CA SER A 88 0.93 -12.88 -0.66
C SER A 88 1.44 -11.45 -0.71
N TYR A 89 2.62 -11.26 -1.32
CA TYR A 89 3.21 -9.95 -1.52
C TYR A 89 3.77 -9.83 -2.94
N GLY A 90 3.79 -8.61 -3.45
CA GLY A 90 4.53 -8.30 -4.67
C GLY A 90 6.03 -8.20 -4.38
N ASP A 91 6.87 -8.79 -5.24
CA ASP A 91 8.34 -8.74 -5.12
C ASP A 91 8.91 -7.33 -5.03
N LYS A 92 8.24 -6.38 -5.67
CA LYS A 92 8.65 -4.98 -5.71
C LYS A 92 7.92 -4.12 -4.69
N ASP A 93 7.07 -4.67 -3.82
CA ASP A 93 6.27 -3.88 -2.88
C ASP A 93 7.17 -3.10 -1.91
N PRO A 94 7.10 -1.75 -1.88
CA PRO A 94 7.91 -0.94 -0.96
C PRO A 94 7.65 -1.26 0.52
N ASN A 95 6.48 -1.82 0.84
CA ASN A 95 6.10 -2.18 2.20
C ASN A 95 6.45 -3.62 2.60
N LEU A 96 7.06 -4.41 1.71
CA LEU A 96 7.31 -5.85 1.93
C LEU A 96 7.98 -6.15 3.27
N GLY A 97 9.04 -5.40 3.60
CA GLY A 97 9.78 -5.58 4.85
C GLY A 97 8.92 -5.28 6.10
N HIS A 98 8.13 -4.21 6.04
CA HIS A 98 7.18 -3.87 7.11
C HIS A 98 6.08 -4.93 7.22
N ALA A 99 5.50 -5.35 6.11
CA ALA A 99 4.43 -6.34 6.06
C ALA A 99 4.84 -7.66 6.71
N LYS A 100 6.04 -8.17 6.39
CA LYS A 100 6.58 -9.40 6.99
C LYS A 100 6.75 -9.29 8.50
N ARG A 101 7.29 -8.15 8.99
CA ARG A 101 7.45 -7.91 10.44
C ARG A 101 6.10 -7.81 11.14
N SER A 102 5.16 -7.07 10.56
CA SER A 102 3.84 -6.85 11.14
C SER A 102 3.05 -8.15 11.21
N ILE A 103 3.06 -8.97 10.15
CA ILE A 103 2.40 -10.28 10.14
C ILE A 103 3.02 -11.25 11.14
N LYS A 104 4.37 -11.33 11.20
CA LYS A 104 5.03 -12.17 12.22
C LYS A 104 4.68 -11.77 13.65
N LYS A 105 4.49 -10.48 13.91
CA LYS A 105 4.10 -9.94 15.23
C LYS A 105 2.64 -10.30 15.58
N HIS A 106 1.72 -10.21 14.63
CA HIS A 106 0.28 -10.37 14.89
C HIS A 106 -0.24 -11.80 14.69
N TYR A 107 0.41 -12.59 13.84
CA TYR A 107 0.05 -13.98 13.56
C TYR A 107 1.27 -14.90 13.69
N PRO A 108 1.77 -15.12 14.91
CA PRO A 108 3.01 -15.86 15.14
C PRO A 108 2.92 -17.35 14.75
N LYS A 109 1.71 -17.89 14.56
CA LYS A 109 1.47 -19.30 14.20
C LYS A 109 1.31 -19.53 12.69
N THR A 110 1.44 -18.51 11.86
CA THR A 110 1.40 -18.70 10.40
C THR A 110 2.59 -19.53 9.94
N GLU A 111 2.33 -20.57 9.14
CA GLU A 111 3.40 -21.23 8.42
C GLU A 111 4.07 -20.24 7.46
N LYS A 112 5.37 -20.42 7.22
CA LYS A 112 6.24 -19.46 6.51
C LYS A 112 5.52 -18.85 5.32
N SER A 113 5.35 -17.52 5.35
CA SER A 113 4.78 -16.73 4.25
C SER A 113 5.30 -17.25 2.91
N GLY A 114 4.39 -17.78 2.09
CA GLY A 114 4.73 -18.41 0.81
C GLY A 114 5.61 -17.49 -0.04
N LYS A 115 6.50 -18.10 -0.82
CA LYS A 115 7.30 -17.38 -1.84
C LYS A 115 6.36 -16.43 -2.60
N ALA A 116 6.83 -15.20 -2.82
CA ALA A 116 6.22 -14.32 -3.77
C ALA A 116 5.99 -15.11 -5.06
N MET A 117 4.75 -15.08 -5.57
CA MET A 117 4.49 -15.54 -6.92
C MET A 117 5.24 -14.59 -7.85
N GLY A 118 6.50 -14.92 -8.10
CA GLY A 118 7.31 -14.32 -9.14
C GLY A 118 6.56 -14.49 -10.43
N THR A 119 6.20 -13.35 -11.02
CA THR A 119 5.75 -13.18 -12.41
C THR A 119 5.10 -14.42 -13.04
N ALA A 120 3.76 -14.49 -13.02
CA ALA A 120 3.06 -15.12 -14.13
C ALA A 120 3.50 -14.39 -15.42
N ARG A 121 4.52 -14.93 -16.08
CA ARG A 121 4.91 -14.52 -17.43
C ARG A 121 3.87 -15.11 -18.38
N ARG A 122 3.09 -14.20 -18.96
CA ARG A 122 2.18 -14.32 -20.11
C ARG A 122 0.97 -15.22 -19.92
#